data_AF-A0A179V3C9-F1
#
_entry.id   AF-A0A179V3C9-F1
#
_cell.length_a   1.000
_cell.length_b   1.000
_cell.length_c   1.000
_cell.angle_alpha   90.00
_cell.angle_beta   90.00
_cell.angle_gamma   90.00
#
_symmetry.space_group_name_H-M   'P 1'
#
loop_
_entity.id
_entity.type
_entity.pdbx_description
1 polymer ?
#
loop_
_entity_poly.entity_id
_entity_poly.type
_entity_poly.pdbx_seq_one_letter_code
_entity_poly.pdbx_strand_id
1 'polypeptide(L)'
;MTYQLSASYCSRYNKPKPPLPYFPGQEFCIHPHTPPSPATGEVVLSYEGHRERETMHPVDRCILHPPLPGLTGKGTIRLKVVEPIRIGDQHSAQLVTVHMVNKTLDISDSIPTDKSLVAKLYDPLYFDHEQDDVDPFHYTDLAYSHETAAYRLLYPLEGTIIPRYYGSFTLELPIPNKRISRSIRLILIEKVPGISMQHLNPINYTQSECQNILKAIVDAESMLYAHDILHRDIHPRNVLVLDSTLRRVVLIDFGYCGIGRTPSNSPAEWKAKHLPGVPISPLLRWDQGWGHHANFHEWIDWDWQTWLEHCYEFTRASITEHMRSIWLPKVPPISPPPRPSASVFSPASLPSSGS
;
A
#
# COMPACT_ATOMS: atom_id res chain seq x y z
N MET A 1 -14.32 11.33 -21.42
CA MET A 1 -14.06 10.53 -22.65
C MET A 1 -13.21 9.35 -22.22
N THR A 2 -13.80 8.16 -22.18
CA THR A 2 -13.10 6.90 -21.93
C THR A 2 -12.43 6.49 -23.24
N TYR A 3 -11.12 6.75 -23.39
CA TYR A 3 -10.37 6.21 -24.51
C TYR A 3 -10.40 4.68 -24.41
N GLN A 4 -10.64 4.00 -25.54
CA GLN A 4 -10.50 2.54 -25.59
C GLN A 4 -9.02 2.20 -25.41
N LEU A 5 -8.72 1.48 -24.32
CA LEU A 5 -7.40 0.99 -24.00
C LEU A 5 -6.87 0.12 -25.14
N SER A 6 -5.67 0.44 -25.64
CA SER A 6 -4.98 -0.41 -26.60
C SER A 6 -4.59 -1.73 -25.94
N ALA A 7 -4.66 -2.84 -26.69
CA ALA A 7 -4.23 -4.14 -26.17
C ALA A 7 -2.74 -4.14 -25.81
N SER A 8 -2.38 -4.74 -24.68
CA SER A 8 -0.99 -4.99 -24.28
C SER A 8 -0.30 -5.91 -25.30
N TYR A 9 1.03 -6.02 -25.25
CA TYR A 9 1.76 -6.99 -26.05
C TYR A 9 1.26 -8.43 -25.84
N CYS A 10 1.06 -8.84 -24.59
CA CYS A 10 0.61 -10.19 -24.26
C CYS A 10 -0.76 -10.50 -24.86
N SER A 11 -1.72 -9.57 -24.69
CA SER A 11 -3.06 -9.67 -25.27
C SER A 11 -3.06 -9.62 -26.79
N ARG A 12 -2.29 -8.69 -27.39
CA ARG A 12 -2.23 -8.50 -28.84
C ARG A 12 -1.64 -9.71 -29.57
N TYR A 13 -0.64 -10.38 -28.99
CA TYR A 13 0.06 -11.50 -29.63
C TYR A 13 -0.27 -12.86 -29.02
N ASN A 14 -1.21 -12.92 -28.06
CA ASN A 14 -1.56 -14.13 -27.30
C ASN A 14 -0.33 -14.85 -26.72
N LYS A 15 0.57 -14.08 -26.10
CA LYS A 15 1.82 -14.57 -25.52
C LYS A 15 1.77 -14.44 -23.99
N PRO A 16 1.71 -15.56 -23.24
CA PRO A 16 1.64 -15.50 -21.79
C PRO A 16 3.01 -15.16 -21.18
N LYS A 17 2.97 -14.60 -19.96
CA LYS A 17 4.16 -14.42 -19.12
C LYS A 17 4.75 -15.80 -18.72
N PRO A 18 6.07 -15.89 -18.46
CA PRO A 18 6.69 -17.08 -17.88
C PRO A 18 6.01 -17.54 -16.58
N PRO A 19 6.03 -18.84 -16.26
CA PRO A 19 5.43 -19.35 -15.01
C PRO A 19 6.10 -18.73 -13.78
N LEU A 20 5.31 -18.54 -12.71
CA LEU A 20 5.78 -17.97 -11.45
C LEU A 20 6.93 -18.82 -10.85
N PRO A 21 8.06 -18.19 -10.46
CA PRO A 21 9.19 -18.90 -9.88
C PRO A 21 9.02 -19.19 -8.38
N TYR A 22 7.90 -18.80 -7.76
CA TYR A 22 7.71 -18.82 -6.30
C TYR A 22 6.78 -19.96 -5.85
N PHE A 23 7.16 -21.21 -6.13
CA PHE A 23 6.35 -22.39 -5.79
C PHE A 23 6.90 -23.15 -4.57
N PRO A 24 6.05 -23.88 -3.81
CA PRO A 24 6.47 -24.68 -2.66
C PRO A 24 7.67 -25.59 -2.95
N GLY A 25 8.65 -25.58 -2.06
CA GLY A 25 9.89 -26.34 -2.19
C GLY A 25 10.99 -25.65 -2.98
N GLN A 26 10.68 -24.61 -3.76
CA GLN A 26 11.69 -23.82 -4.48
C GLN A 26 12.64 -23.15 -3.48
N GLU A 27 13.92 -23.13 -3.83
CA GLU A 27 14.93 -22.43 -3.06
C GLU A 27 15.56 -21.29 -3.87
N PHE A 28 15.88 -20.19 -3.19
CA PHE A 28 16.59 -19.08 -3.80
C PHE A 28 17.53 -18.40 -2.81
N CYS A 29 18.58 -17.81 -3.36
CA CYS A 29 19.61 -17.09 -2.62
C CYS A 29 19.36 -15.58 -2.71
N ILE A 30 19.28 -14.92 -1.57
CA ILE A 30 19.11 -13.47 -1.48
C ILE A 30 20.34 -12.84 -0.84
N HIS A 31 20.63 -11.60 -1.23
CA HIS A 31 21.73 -10.81 -0.69
C HIS A 31 21.17 -9.59 0.03
N PRO A 32 21.75 -9.17 1.17
CA PRO A 32 21.34 -7.92 1.82
C PRO A 32 21.36 -6.77 0.84
N HIS A 33 20.37 -5.90 0.93
CA HIS A 33 20.28 -4.75 0.04
C HIS A 33 19.85 -3.52 0.81
N THR A 34 20.67 -2.48 0.79
CA THR A 34 20.31 -1.17 1.30
C THR A 34 19.48 -0.46 0.22
N PRO A 35 18.19 -0.17 0.48
CA PRO A 35 17.33 0.53 -0.47
C PRO A 35 17.86 1.94 -0.78
N PRO A 36 17.55 2.49 -1.97
CA PRO A 36 17.71 3.92 -2.21
C PRO A 36 16.79 4.73 -1.27
N SER A 37 16.96 6.05 -1.27
CA SER A 37 15.97 6.95 -0.67
C SER A 37 14.58 6.70 -1.24
N PRO A 38 13.49 6.91 -0.46
CA PRO A 38 12.12 6.77 -0.93
C PRO A 38 11.90 7.44 -2.29
N ALA A 39 11.44 6.67 -3.27
CA ALA A 39 11.25 7.15 -4.63
C ALA A 39 10.23 8.29 -4.67
N THR A 40 10.42 9.24 -5.58
CA THR A 40 9.51 10.36 -5.80
C THR A 40 9.10 10.40 -7.25
N GLY A 41 7.91 10.95 -7.53
CA GLY A 41 7.40 11.10 -8.89
C GLY A 41 6.05 10.45 -9.09
N GLU A 42 5.50 10.61 -10.29
CA GLU A 42 4.27 9.97 -10.71
C GLU A 42 4.55 8.51 -11.07
N VAL A 43 3.68 7.62 -10.61
CA VAL A 43 3.69 6.20 -10.99
C VAL A 43 2.79 5.94 -12.20
N VAL A 44 2.23 6.98 -12.81
CA VAL A 44 1.39 6.84 -14.01
C VAL A 44 2.28 6.49 -15.19
N LEU A 45 1.76 5.67 -16.11
CA LEU A 45 2.47 5.28 -17.31
C LEU A 45 2.82 6.50 -18.17
N SER A 46 4.08 6.64 -18.58
CA SER A 46 4.46 7.68 -19.54
C SER A 46 4.00 7.33 -20.95
N TYR A 47 4.03 8.31 -21.86
CA TYR A 47 3.80 8.06 -23.29
C TYR A 47 4.74 6.99 -23.85
N GLU A 48 6.03 7.01 -23.49
CA GLU A 48 6.95 5.92 -23.86
C GLU A 48 6.54 4.59 -23.22
N GLY A 49 6.17 4.60 -21.94
CA GLY A 49 5.70 3.42 -21.22
C GLY A 49 4.49 2.76 -21.90
N HIS A 50 3.55 3.54 -22.44
CA HIS A 50 2.40 3.02 -23.20
C HIS A 50 2.87 2.30 -24.46
N ARG A 51 3.79 2.92 -25.21
CA ARG A 51 4.34 2.31 -26.42
C ARG A 51 5.07 1.01 -26.12
N GLU A 52 5.87 0.98 -25.05
CA GLU A 52 6.56 -0.24 -24.63
C GLU A 52 5.58 -1.34 -24.22
N ARG A 53 4.56 -1.03 -23.42
CA ARG A 53 3.51 -1.98 -23.01
C ARG A 53 2.85 -2.64 -24.22
N GLU A 54 2.61 -1.89 -25.28
CA GLU A 54 1.98 -2.36 -26.51
C GLU A 54 2.88 -3.17 -27.45
N THR A 55 4.19 -2.91 -27.40
CA THR A 55 5.15 -3.40 -28.42
C THR A 55 6.21 -4.35 -27.89
N MET A 56 6.38 -4.44 -26.57
CA MET A 56 7.39 -5.28 -25.92
C MET A 56 6.76 -6.26 -24.94
N HIS A 57 7.28 -7.49 -24.92
CA HIS A 57 6.87 -8.48 -23.94
C HIS A 57 7.29 -8.00 -22.53
N PRO A 58 6.49 -8.22 -21.47
CA PRO A 58 6.84 -7.82 -20.10
C PRO A 58 8.24 -8.23 -19.65
N VAL A 59 8.70 -9.43 -20.04
CA VAL A 59 10.09 -9.89 -19.79
C VAL A 59 11.14 -8.95 -20.38
N ASP A 60 10.93 -8.44 -21.59
CA ASP A 60 11.85 -7.51 -22.23
C ASP A 60 11.82 -6.14 -21.55
N ARG A 61 10.64 -5.71 -21.09
CA ARG A 61 10.51 -4.49 -20.29
C ARG A 61 11.23 -4.61 -18.95
N CYS A 62 11.19 -5.76 -18.27
CA CYS A 62 11.98 -6.01 -17.05
C CYS A 62 13.50 -5.95 -17.27
N ILE A 63 13.97 -6.26 -18.48
CA ILE A 63 15.39 -6.14 -18.83
C ILE A 63 15.75 -4.67 -19.09
N LEU A 64 14.84 -3.94 -19.74
CA LEU A 64 15.01 -2.52 -20.03
C LEU A 64 14.96 -1.64 -18.78
N HIS A 65 14.11 -2.01 -17.82
CA HIS A 65 13.84 -1.27 -16.58
C HIS A 65 14.24 -2.11 -15.36
N PRO A 66 15.54 -2.25 -15.06
CA PRO A 66 15.98 -2.87 -13.82
C PRO A 66 15.53 -2.04 -12.61
N PRO A 67 15.28 -2.65 -11.44
CA PRO A 67 14.90 -1.93 -10.24
C PRO A 67 15.92 -0.84 -9.87
N LEU A 68 15.45 0.21 -9.19
CA LEU A 68 16.31 1.31 -8.75
C LEU A 68 17.58 0.79 -8.04
N PRO A 69 18.75 1.42 -8.30
CA PRO A 69 20.00 1.00 -7.72
C PRO A 69 19.98 1.25 -6.21
N GLY A 70 20.63 0.36 -5.47
CA GLY A 70 20.95 0.53 -4.06
C GLY A 70 22.29 -0.14 -3.77
N LEU A 71 22.56 -0.48 -2.52
CA LEU A 71 23.83 -1.11 -2.15
C LEU A 71 23.60 -2.58 -1.79
N THR A 72 24.09 -3.48 -2.62
CA THR A 72 24.12 -4.91 -2.29
C THR A 72 25.22 -5.18 -1.26
N GLY A 73 24.82 -5.64 -0.08
CA GLY A 73 25.71 -6.05 0.99
C GLY A 73 26.36 -7.40 0.73
N LYS A 74 27.34 -7.74 1.57
CA LYS A 74 27.98 -9.06 1.55
C LYS A 74 27.10 -10.10 2.23
N GLY A 75 27.37 -11.35 1.89
CA GLY A 75 26.69 -12.51 2.47
C GLY A 75 25.42 -12.87 1.72
N THR A 76 24.96 -14.09 1.98
CA THR A 76 23.84 -14.72 1.29
C THR A 76 22.96 -15.43 2.31
N ILE A 77 21.65 -15.35 2.10
CA ILE A 77 20.66 -16.16 2.81
C ILE A 77 20.01 -17.08 1.78
N ARG A 78 20.01 -18.38 2.06
CA ARG A 78 19.28 -19.37 1.27
C ARG A 78 17.91 -19.58 1.90
N LEU A 79 16.87 -19.26 1.15
CA LEU A 79 15.48 -19.40 1.56
C LEU A 79 14.82 -20.54 0.79
N LYS A 80 13.89 -21.23 1.46
CA LYS A 80 13.00 -22.21 0.86
C LYS A 80 11.56 -21.73 0.96
N VAL A 81 10.86 -21.69 -0.17
CA VAL A 81 9.42 -21.40 -0.24
C VAL A 81 8.65 -22.56 0.40
N VAL A 82 7.76 -22.21 1.31
CA VAL A 82 6.90 -23.17 2.01
C VAL A 82 5.54 -23.23 1.34
N GLU A 83 4.89 -22.07 1.25
CA GLU A 83 3.53 -21.94 0.73
C GLU A 83 3.30 -20.53 0.18
N PRO A 84 2.44 -20.39 -0.84
CA PRO A 84 1.99 -19.10 -1.31
C PRO A 84 1.04 -18.43 -0.30
N ILE A 85 1.16 -17.11 -0.14
CA ILE A 85 0.17 -16.29 0.58
C ILE A 85 -0.68 -15.55 -0.44
N ARG A 86 -0.02 -14.83 -1.36
CA ARG A 86 -0.65 -14.11 -2.47
C ARG A 86 0.37 -14.03 -3.60
N ILE A 87 0.22 -14.89 -4.60
CA ILE A 87 1.05 -14.91 -5.80
C ILE A 87 0.15 -15.01 -7.02
N GLY A 88 0.61 -14.53 -8.15
CA GLY A 88 -0.24 -14.42 -9.33
C GLY A 88 0.20 -13.30 -10.23
N ASP A 89 -0.30 -13.34 -11.45
CA ASP A 89 -0.34 -12.15 -12.28
C ASP A 89 -1.30 -11.11 -11.66
N GLN A 90 -1.16 -9.84 -12.05
CA GLN A 90 -1.98 -8.72 -11.56
C GLN A 90 -1.79 -8.42 -10.06
N HIS A 91 -0.61 -8.71 -9.52
CA HIS A 91 -0.26 -8.37 -8.16
C HIS A 91 0.97 -7.48 -8.11
N SER A 92 0.89 -6.41 -7.32
CA SER A 92 1.98 -5.46 -7.15
C SER A 92 3.19 -6.01 -6.41
N ALA A 93 2.99 -7.09 -5.65
CA ALA A 93 4.05 -7.87 -5.02
C ALA A 93 3.59 -9.31 -4.85
N GLN A 94 4.56 -10.23 -4.87
CA GLN A 94 4.37 -11.65 -4.66
C GLN A 94 4.71 -11.98 -3.20
N LEU A 95 3.77 -12.56 -2.47
CA LEU A 95 3.92 -12.88 -1.05
C LEU A 95 3.95 -14.39 -0.87
N VAL A 96 5.03 -14.88 -0.27
CA VAL A 96 5.22 -16.29 0.06
C VAL A 96 5.73 -16.46 1.49
N THR A 97 5.34 -17.57 2.12
CA THR A 97 5.98 -18.01 3.35
C THR A 97 7.31 -18.69 3.01
N VAL A 98 8.37 -18.38 3.74
CA VAL A 98 9.71 -18.96 3.56
C VAL A 98 10.29 -19.46 4.88
N HIS A 99 11.21 -20.43 4.79
CA HIS A 99 12.12 -20.80 5.87
C HIS A 99 13.57 -20.50 5.47
N MET A 100 14.38 -20.10 6.44
CA MET A 100 15.82 -20.00 6.24
C MET A 100 16.44 -21.39 6.27
N VAL A 101 17.12 -21.76 5.19
CA VAL A 101 17.86 -23.01 5.07
C VAL A 101 19.26 -22.85 5.65
N ASN A 102 19.95 -21.79 5.24
CA ASN A 102 21.24 -21.40 5.78
C ASN A 102 21.54 -19.93 5.46
N LYS A 103 22.62 -19.43 6.06
CA LYS A 103 23.17 -18.10 5.82
C LYS A 103 24.68 -18.12 5.94
N THR A 104 25.35 -17.17 5.30
CA THR A 104 26.78 -16.91 5.49
C THR A 104 27.06 -16.19 6.81
N LEU A 105 28.31 -16.23 7.28
CA LEU A 105 28.73 -15.60 8.53
C LEU A 105 28.52 -14.06 8.58
N ASP A 106 28.51 -13.40 7.43
CA ASP A 106 28.27 -11.94 7.34
C ASP A 106 26.82 -11.52 7.67
N ILE A 107 25.89 -12.48 7.81
CA ILE A 107 24.47 -12.20 8.05
C ILE A 107 24.15 -12.26 9.54
N SER A 108 23.53 -11.19 10.06
CA SER A 108 23.06 -11.06 11.45
C SER A 108 22.25 -12.26 11.95
N ASP A 109 22.43 -12.65 13.21
CA ASP A 109 21.63 -13.65 13.93
C ASP A 109 20.23 -13.14 14.33
N SER A 110 19.89 -11.90 14.01
CA SER A 110 18.56 -11.32 14.29
C SER A 110 17.43 -11.92 13.44
N ILE A 111 17.76 -12.60 12.34
CA ILE A 111 16.77 -13.27 11.49
C ILE A 111 16.55 -14.69 12.00
N PRO A 112 15.33 -15.07 12.41
CA PRO A 112 15.08 -16.37 13.02
C PRO A 112 15.23 -17.49 11.99
N THR A 113 15.90 -18.57 12.39
CA THR A 113 16.11 -19.78 11.59
C THR A 113 15.04 -20.85 11.83
N ASP A 114 14.42 -20.82 13.01
CA ASP A 114 13.43 -21.78 13.49
C ASP A 114 11.98 -21.40 13.14
N LYS A 115 11.77 -20.23 12.54
CA LYS A 115 10.44 -19.69 12.24
C LYS A 115 10.18 -19.56 10.75
N SER A 116 8.91 -19.62 10.39
CA SER A 116 8.46 -19.21 9.06
C SER A 116 8.42 -17.68 8.99
N LEU A 117 8.92 -17.14 7.88
CA LEU A 117 8.91 -15.71 7.57
C LEU A 117 8.02 -15.44 6.37
N VAL A 118 7.63 -14.19 6.17
CA VAL A 118 7.00 -13.73 4.92
C VAL A 118 8.06 -13.04 4.08
N ALA A 119 8.24 -13.53 2.85
CA ALA A 119 8.97 -12.82 1.81
C ALA A 119 7.97 -12.09 0.91
N LYS A 120 8.08 -10.76 0.85
CA LYS A 120 7.33 -9.91 -0.08
C LYS A 120 8.28 -9.48 -1.20
N LEU A 121 8.05 -10.01 -2.40
CA LEU A 121 8.90 -9.80 -3.57
C LEU A 121 8.23 -8.81 -4.53
N TYR A 122 8.96 -7.76 -4.88
CA TYR A 122 8.53 -6.72 -5.82
C TYR A 122 9.02 -7.11 -7.22
N ASP A 123 8.34 -8.10 -7.84
CA ASP A 123 8.64 -8.57 -9.19
C ASP A 123 7.69 -7.91 -10.20
N PRO A 124 8.14 -6.88 -10.95
CA PRO A 124 7.27 -6.17 -11.88
C PRO A 124 6.78 -7.05 -13.03
N LEU A 125 7.42 -8.20 -13.32
CA LEU A 125 6.95 -9.09 -14.38
C LEU A 125 5.51 -9.57 -14.16
N TYR A 126 5.16 -9.82 -12.89
CA TYR A 126 3.86 -10.35 -12.49
C TYR A 126 2.89 -9.27 -11.99
N PHE A 127 3.22 -8.01 -12.26
CA PHE A 127 2.28 -6.90 -12.14
C PHE A 127 1.24 -6.96 -13.26
N ASP A 128 0.15 -6.23 -13.10
CA ASP A 128 -0.79 -5.98 -14.19
C ASP A 128 -0.13 -5.17 -15.32
N HIS A 129 -0.02 -5.77 -16.50
CA HIS A 129 0.46 -5.10 -17.72
C HIS A 129 -0.67 -4.87 -18.73
N GLU A 130 -1.90 -5.25 -18.38
CA GLU A 130 -3.10 -5.05 -19.20
C GLU A 130 -3.68 -3.66 -18.97
N GLN A 131 -3.63 -3.15 -17.75
CA GLN A 131 -3.99 -1.76 -17.46
C GLN A 131 -2.85 -0.78 -17.81
N ASP A 132 -3.18 0.51 -17.84
CA ASP A 132 -2.27 1.59 -18.22
C ASP A 132 -2.29 2.79 -17.26
N ASP A 133 -2.95 2.63 -16.12
CA ASP A 133 -3.06 3.63 -15.06
C ASP A 133 -1.77 3.75 -14.24
N VAL A 134 -1.01 2.66 -14.14
CA VAL A 134 0.20 2.57 -13.32
C VAL A 134 1.33 1.91 -14.10
N ASP A 135 2.54 2.47 -13.98
CA ASP A 135 3.79 1.88 -14.41
C ASP A 135 4.27 0.83 -13.37
N PRO A 136 4.31 -0.46 -13.74
CA PRO A 136 4.74 -1.52 -12.84
C PRO A 136 6.15 -1.33 -12.28
N PHE A 137 7.07 -0.77 -13.05
CA PHE A 137 8.47 -0.63 -12.68
C PHE A 137 8.64 0.50 -11.67
N HIS A 138 8.06 1.67 -11.96
CA HIS A 138 8.08 2.79 -11.02
C HIS A 138 7.30 2.47 -9.74
N TYR A 139 6.16 1.77 -9.85
CA TYR A 139 5.37 1.41 -8.69
C TYR A 139 6.11 0.42 -7.77
N THR A 140 6.73 -0.62 -8.34
CA THR A 140 7.46 -1.60 -7.53
C THR A 140 8.66 -0.97 -6.81
N ASP A 141 9.36 -0.04 -7.46
CA ASP A 141 10.44 0.74 -6.83
C ASP A 141 9.92 1.69 -5.74
N LEU A 142 8.79 2.36 -5.97
CA LEU A 142 8.12 3.18 -4.97
C LEU A 142 7.72 2.34 -3.77
N ALA A 143 7.04 1.22 -4.00
CA ALA A 143 6.55 0.34 -2.94
C ALA A 143 7.69 -0.21 -2.09
N TYR A 144 8.74 -0.74 -2.72
CA TYR A 144 9.91 -1.24 -2.02
C TYR A 144 10.63 -0.15 -1.21
N SER A 145 10.90 1.00 -1.80
CA SER A 145 11.66 2.07 -1.12
C SER A 145 10.86 2.73 0.02
N HIS A 146 9.55 2.89 -0.14
CA HIS A 146 8.68 3.44 0.90
C HIS A 146 8.46 2.47 2.06
N GLU A 147 8.16 1.21 1.77
CA GLU A 147 7.90 0.22 2.80
C GLU A 147 9.14 -0.04 3.66
N THR A 148 10.32 -0.13 3.03
CA THR A 148 11.59 -0.27 3.77
C THR A 148 11.91 0.96 4.62
N ALA A 149 11.62 2.17 4.14
CA ALA A 149 11.77 3.39 4.93
C ALA A 149 10.77 3.46 6.09
N ALA A 150 9.53 3.03 5.89
CA ALA A 150 8.52 2.97 6.93
C ALA A 150 8.94 2.05 8.07
N TYR A 151 9.35 0.81 7.78
CA TYR A 151 9.82 -0.11 8.82
C TYR A 151 11.02 0.46 9.59
N ARG A 152 11.97 1.12 8.91
CA ARG A 152 13.12 1.76 9.59
C ARG A 152 12.70 2.87 10.56
N LEU A 153 11.70 3.67 10.20
CA LEU A 153 11.19 4.75 11.06
C LEU A 153 10.27 4.23 12.18
N LEU A 154 9.59 3.12 11.92
CA LEU A 154 8.62 2.50 12.82
C LEU A 154 9.22 1.35 13.65
N TYR A 155 10.54 1.19 13.66
CA TYR A 155 11.24 0.17 14.46
C TYR A 155 10.72 0.04 15.92
N PRO A 156 10.39 1.13 16.64
CA PRO A 156 9.84 1.03 18.00
C PRO A 156 8.49 0.29 18.11
N LEU A 157 7.78 0.13 16.99
CA LEU A 157 6.42 -0.43 16.90
C LEU A 157 6.42 -1.89 16.41
N GLU A 158 7.57 -2.41 16.00
CA GLU A 158 7.71 -3.75 15.46
C GLU A 158 7.29 -4.86 16.43
N GLY A 159 6.54 -5.83 15.93
CA GLY A 159 6.01 -6.96 16.70
C GLY A 159 4.88 -6.56 17.67
N THR A 160 4.37 -5.33 17.56
CA THR A 160 3.21 -4.86 18.33
C THR A 160 2.03 -4.57 17.42
N ILE A 161 2.04 -3.43 16.73
CA ILE A 161 1.00 -2.98 15.80
C ILE A 161 1.42 -3.07 14.33
N ILE A 162 2.69 -3.42 14.07
CA ILE A 162 3.22 -3.73 12.74
C ILE A 162 4.09 -5.00 12.84
N PRO A 163 4.28 -5.76 11.75
CA PRO A 163 5.18 -6.92 11.73
C PRO A 163 6.62 -6.55 12.09
N ARG A 164 7.39 -7.47 12.67
CA ARG A 164 8.86 -7.29 12.74
C ARG A 164 9.48 -7.26 11.35
N TYR A 165 10.48 -6.41 11.17
CA TYR A 165 11.23 -6.25 9.93
C TYR A 165 12.60 -6.91 10.04
N TYR A 166 12.85 -7.92 9.21
CA TYR A 166 14.11 -8.67 9.22
C TYR A 166 15.13 -8.15 8.21
N GLY A 167 14.72 -7.20 7.36
CA GLY A 167 15.59 -6.53 6.42
C GLY A 167 15.08 -6.53 4.99
N SER A 168 15.87 -5.87 4.14
CA SER A 168 15.67 -5.74 2.71
C SER A 168 16.77 -6.44 1.95
N PHE A 169 16.40 -7.04 0.83
CA PHE A 169 17.27 -7.94 0.08
C PHE A 169 17.05 -7.81 -1.42
N THR A 170 17.99 -8.36 -2.17
CA THR A 170 17.90 -8.52 -3.61
C THR A 170 18.08 -9.98 -4.00
N LEU A 171 17.35 -10.39 -5.03
CA LEU A 171 17.35 -11.73 -5.60
C LEU A 171 17.63 -11.61 -7.11
N GLU A 172 18.51 -12.47 -7.63
CA GLU A 172 18.72 -12.61 -9.06
C GLU A 172 17.99 -13.85 -9.56
N LEU A 173 17.02 -13.68 -10.46
CA LEU A 173 16.32 -14.80 -11.09
C LEU A 173 16.70 -14.93 -12.57
N PRO A 174 17.09 -16.13 -13.03
CA PRO A 174 17.38 -16.36 -14.43
C PRO A 174 16.10 -16.20 -15.26
N ILE A 175 16.23 -15.56 -16.43
CA ILE A 175 15.12 -15.44 -17.36
C ILE A 175 15.11 -16.68 -18.28
N PRO A 176 13.99 -17.42 -18.38
CA PRO A 176 13.90 -18.58 -19.27
C PRO A 176 14.31 -18.22 -20.70
N ASN A 177 15.14 -19.07 -21.31
CA ASN A 177 15.65 -18.91 -22.68
C ASN A 177 16.53 -17.66 -22.92
N LYS A 178 17.02 -17.00 -21.86
CA LYS A 178 17.99 -15.91 -21.97
C LYS A 178 19.22 -16.18 -21.11
N ARG A 179 20.37 -15.61 -21.48
CA ARG A 179 21.64 -15.71 -20.73
C ARG A 179 21.78 -14.68 -19.60
N ILE A 180 20.69 -14.00 -19.25
CA ILE A 180 20.67 -12.91 -18.29
C ILE A 180 19.66 -13.20 -17.18
N SER A 181 19.91 -12.61 -16.02
CA SER A 181 18.98 -12.62 -14.89
C SER A 181 18.27 -11.29 -14.77
N ARG A 182 17.13 -11.28 -14.08
CA ARG A 182 16.50 -10.06 -13.57
C ARG A 182 16.69 -9.96 -12.08
N SER A 183 16.99 -8.75 -11.62
CA SER A 183 17.06 -8.39 -10.20
C SER A 183 15.64 -8.16 -9.67
N ILE A 184 15.39 -8.63 -8.45
CA ILE A 184 14.11 -8.51 -7.76
C ILE A 184 14.39 -8.03 -6.35
N ARG A 185 13.74 -6.94 -5.96
CA ARG A 185 13.81 -6.44 -4.59
C ARG A 185 12.81 -7.19 -3.72
N LEU A 186 13.17 -7.44 -2.48
CA LEU A 186 12.26 -8.05 -1.52
C LEU A 186 12.54 -7.58 -0.10
N ILE A 187 11.57 -7.80 0.77
CA ILE A 187 11.73 -7.67 2.23
C ILE A 187 11.38 -8.98 2.91
N LEU A 188 11.99 -9.21 4.07
CA LEU A 188 11.59 -10.27 4.99
C LEU A 188 10.93 -9.66 6.21
N ILE A 189 9.73 -10.14 6.54
CA ILE A 189 8.95 -9.69 7.68
C ILE A 189 8.38 -10.87 8.47
N GLU A 190 7.93 -10.59 9.68
CA GLU A 190 7.24 -11.55 10.54
C GLU A 190 6.00 -12.15 9.87
N LYS A 191 5.85 -13.47 9.97
CA LYS A 191 4.58 -14.15 9.70
C LYS A 191 3.67 -13.98 10.92
N VAL A 192 2.87 -12.92 10.89
CA VAL A 192 1.92 -12.60 11.96
C VAL A 192 0.78 -13.64 11.95
N PRO A 193 0.44 -14.27 13.10
CA PRO A 193 -0.61 -15.27 13.18
C PRO A 193 -2.00 -14.62 13.30
N GLY A 194 -2.35 -13.76 12.34
CA GLY A 194 -3.62 -13.06 12.28
C GLY A 194 -4.38 -13.32 10.99
N ILE A 195 -5.69 -13.09 11.01
CA ILE A 195 -6.55 -13.20 9.82
C ILE A 195 -6.79 -11.78 9.30
N SER A 196 -6.62 -11.58 7.99
CA SER A 196 -6.97 -10.31 7.35
C SER A 196 -8.45 -10.02 7.56
N MET A 197 -8.76 -8.80 7.99
CA MET A 197 -10.12 -8.35 8.28
C MET A 197 -11.06 -8.49 7.08
N GLN A 198 -10.53 -8.45 5.85
CA GLN A 198 -11.31 -8.71 4.62
C GLN A 198 -11.88 -10.14 4.54
N HIS A 199 -11.29 -11.10 5.25
CA HIS A 199 -11.72 -12.50 5.28
C HIS A 199 -12.56 -12.84 6.52
N LEU A 200 -12.80 -11.86 7.39
CA LEU A 200 -13.66 -12.01 8.55
C LEU A 200 -15.06 -11.53 8.20
N ASN A 201 -16.06 -12.22 8.76
CA ASN A 201 -17.45 -11.79 8.62
C ASN A 201 -17.86 -10.96 9.84
N PRO A 202 -18.16 -9.66 9.69
CA PRO A 202 -18.53 -8.79 10.82
C PRO A 202 -19.76 -9.29 11.60
N ILE A 203 -20.65 -10.07 10.98
CA ILE A 203 -21.84 -10.67 11.64
C ILE A 203 -21.46 -11.60 12.79
N ASN A 204 -20.25 -12.19 12.75
CA ASN A 204 -19.76 -13.08 13.80
C ASN A 204 -19.21 -12.32 15.03
N TYR A 205 -19.28 -10.99 15.02
CA TYR A 205 -18.76 -10.11 16.05
C TYR A 205 -19.90 -9.31 16.67
N THR A 206 -19.85 -9.13 17.98
CA THR A 206 -20.75 -8.18 18.65
C THR A 206 -20.33 -6.75 18.32
N GLN A 207 -21.26 -5.80 18.42
CA GLN A 207 -20.96 -4.38 18.21
C GLN A 207 -19.78 -3.89 19.07
N SER A 208 -19.71 -4.31 20.34
CA SER A 208 -18.61 -3.92 21.24
C SER A 208 -17.25 -4.46 20.76
N GLU A 209 -17.22 -5.64 20.16
CA GLU A 209 -16.00 -6.22 19.61
C GLU A 209 -15.56 -5.50 18.33
N CYS A 210 -16.49 -5.17 17.44
CA CYS A 210 -16.23 -4.33 16.27
C CYS A 210 -15.68 -2.96 16.68
N GLN A 211 -16.29 -2.33 17.69
CA GLN A 211 -15.80 -1.08 18.27
C GLN A 211 -14.37 -1.21 18.80
N ASN A 212 -14.04 -2.30 19.50
CA ASN A 212 -12.68 -2.54 19.99
C ASN A 212 -11.66 -2.70 18.85
N ILE A 213 -12.02 -3.42 17.78
CA ILE A 213 -11.16 -3.59 16.59
C ILE A 213 -10.93 -2.24 15.90
N LEU A 214 -11.99 -1.47 15.66
CA LEU A 214 -11.88 -0.15 15.02
C LEU A 214 -11.11 0.84 15.90
N LYS A 215 -11.29 0.80 17.22
CA LYS A 215 -10.47 1.59 18.14
C LYS A 215 -8.99 1.21 18.02
N ALA A 216 -8.67 -0.08 17.97
CA ALA A 216 -7.29 -0.54 17.81
C ALA A 216 -6.67 -0.09 16.48
N ILE A 217 -7.45 -0.02 15.40
CA ILE A 217 -7.01 0.55 14.11
C ILE A 217 -6.71 2.04 14.25
N VAL A 218 -7.60 2.83 14.87
CA VAL A 218 -7.41 4.27 15.09
C VAL A 218 -6.19 4.53 15.97
N ASP A 219 -6.01 3.74 17.03
CA ASP A 219 -4.84 3.84 17.92
C ASP A 219 -3.55 3.49 17.17
N ALA A 220 -3.52 2.38 16.43
CA ALA A 220 -2.36 1.95 15.66
C ALA A 220 -1.95 2.99 14.60
N GLU A 221 -2.92 3.49 13.84
CA GLU A 221 -2.70 4.53 12.84
C GLU A 221 -2.22 5.84 13.47
N SER A 222 -2.74 6.20 14.64
CA SER A 222 -2.24 7.36 15.41
C SER A 222 -0.78 7.22 15.82
N MET A 223 -0.34 6.01 16.15
CA MET A 223 1.06 5.73 16.45
C MET A 223 1.94 5.86 15.19
N LEU A 224 1.47 5.40 14.01
CA LEU A 224 2.16 5.63 12.74
C LEU A 224 2.31 7.14 12.46
N TYR A 225 1.21 7.88 12.63
CA TYR A 225 1.16 9.32 12.38
C TYR A 225 2.11 10.11 13.30
N ALA A 226 2.24 9.69 14.56
CA ALA A 226 3.20 10.26 15.51
C ALA A 226 4.66 10.07 15.09
N HIS A 227 4.95 9.04 14.29
CA HIS A 227 6.27 8.80 13.67
C HIS A 227 6.36 9.38 12.25
N ASP A 228 5.46 10.30 11.90
CA ASP A 228 5.38 10.95 10.60
C ASP A 228 5.19 9.98 9.43
N ILE A 229 4.53 8.85 9.66
CA ILE A 229 4.14 7.90 8.61
C ILE A 229 2.64 8.01 8.36
N LEU A 230 2.27 8.23 7.09
CA LEU A 230 0.91 8.14 6.61
C LEU A 230 0.74 6.79 5.92
N HIS A 231 -0.07 5.87 6.43
CA HIS A 231 -0.23 4.57 5.77
C HIS A 231 -0.89 4.68 4.39
N ARG A 232 -1.85 5.61 4.21
CA ARG A 232 -2.61 5.90 2.96
C ARG A 232 -3.44 4.78 2.36
N ASP A 233 -3.33 3.55 2.85
CA ASP A 233 -4.09 2.39 2.35
C ASP A 233 -4.71 1.57 3.50
N ILE A 234 -5.32 2.25 4.47
CA ILE A 234 -5.97 1.60 5.61
C ILE A 234 -7.33 1.07 5.17
N HIS A 235 -7.33 -0.21 4.81
CA HIS A 235 -8.47 -0.99 4.36
C HIS A 235 -8.47 -2.35 5.08
N PRO A 236 -9.61 -3.05 5.17
CA PRO A 236 -9.70 -4.36 5.81
C PRO A 236 -8.65 -5.38 5.33
N ARG A 237 -8.24 -5.30 4.06
CA ARG A 237 -7.19 -6.16 3.48
C ARG A 237 -5.81 -6.02 4.16
N ASN A 238 -5.51 -4.84 4.68
CA ASN A 238 -4.22 -4.46 5.27
C ASN A 238 -4.26 -4.44 6.82
N VAL A 239 -5.31 -5.01 7.40
CA VAL A 239 -5.52 -5.12 8.84
C VAL A 239 -5.57 -6.60 9.20
N LEU A 240 -4.60 -7.09 9.96
CA LEU A 240 -4.67 -8.42 10.55
C LEU A 240 -5.28 -8.34 11.95
N VAL A 241 -6.33 -9.12 12.20
CA VAL A 241 -6.92 -9.29 13.53
C VAL A 241 -6.37 -10.58 14.13
N LEU A 242 -5.74 -10.48 15.29
CA LEU A 242 -5.20 -11.63 16.02
C LEU A 242 -6.27 -12.19 16.94
N ASP A 243 -6.38 -13.51 16.98
CA ASP A 243 -7.22 -14.25 17.92
C ASP A 243 -6.56 -14.26 19.31
N SER A 244 -6.51 -13.09 19.95
CA SER A 244 -6.12 -12.94 21.34
C SER A 244 -7.29 -12.40 22.15
N THR A 245 -7.25 -12.60 23.48
CA THR A 245 -8.25 -12.02 24.40
C THR A 245 -8.36 -10.50 24.29
N LEU A 246 -7.33 -9.84 23.77
CA LEU A 246 -7.27 -8.40 23.53
C LEU A 246 -7.58 -7.99 22.08
N ARG A 247 -7.82 -8.97 21.18
CA ARG A 247 -8.08 -8.80 19.74
C ARG A 247 -7.23 -7.71 19.10
N ARG A 248 -5.91 -7.89 19.22
CA ARG A 248 -4.93 -6.93 18.72
C ARG A 248 -5.00 -6.85 17.21
N VAL A 249 -4.83 -5.63 16.70
CA VAL A 249 -4.71 -5.34 15.27
C VAL A 249 -3.24 -5.14 14.92
N VAL A 250 -2.84 -5.69 13.78
CA VAL A 250 -1.54 -5.44 13.14
C VAL A 250 -1.78 -4.85 11.75
N LEU A 251 -1.24 -3.66 11.50
CA LEU A 251 -1.26 -3.01 10.19
C LEU A 251 -0.12 -3.56 9.34
N ILE A 252 -0.43 -3.88 8.09
CA ILE A 252 0.51 -4.46 7.12
C ILE A 252 0.47 -3.68 5.80
N ASP A 253 1.47 -3.92 4.94
CA ASP A 253 1.58 -3.34 3.60
C ASP A 253 1.78 -1.82 3.60
N PHE A 254 3.05 -1.40 3.72
CA PHE A 254 3.43 0.02 3.70
C PHE A 254 3.90 0.49 2.31
N GLY A 255 3.60 -0.26 1.24
CA GLY A 255 4.06 0.07 -0.10
C GLY A 255 3.60 1.45 -0.59
N TYR A 256 2.41 1.90 -0.17
CA TYR A 256 1.88 3.20 -0.56
C TYR A 256 1.99 4.29 0.51
N CYS A 257 2.77 4.04 1.57
CA CYS A 257 2.85 4.97 2.68
C CYS A 257 3.47 6.32 2.28
N GLY A 258 3.08 7.40 2.93
CA GLY A 258 3.75 8.69 2.86
C GLY A 258 4.80 8.80 3.96
N ILE A 259 6.04 9.13 3.59
CA ILE A 259 7.09 9.52 4.53
C ILE A 259 6.99 11.01 4.79
N GLY A 260 6.71 11.39 6.04
CA GLY A 260 6.32 12.74 6.41
C GLY A 260 4.81 12.98 6.25
N ARG A 261 4.34 14.10 6.80
CA ARG A 261 2.92 14.51 6.75
C ARG A 261 2.53 15.31 5.51
N THR A 262 3.48 15.55 4.60
CA THR A 262 3.29 16.38 3.38
C THR A 262 4.08 15.79 2.21
N PRO A 263 3.80 16.19 0.96
CA PRO A 263 4.61 15.79 -0.19
C PRO A 263 6.11 16.09 0.01
N SER A 264 6.98 15.20 -0.47
CA SER A 264 8.44 15.27 -0.25
C SER A 264 9.06 16.58 -0.76
N ASN A 265 8.55 17.13 -1.86
CA ASN A 265 8.96 18.39 -2.48
C ASN A 265 8.39 19.66 -1.80
N SER A 266 7.61 19.51 -0.72
CA SER A 266 7.04 20.66 -0.02
C SER A 266 8.10 21.57 0.61
N PRO A 267 7.89 22.90 0.61
CA PRO A 267 8.77 23.84 1.31
C PRO A 267 8.88 23.53 2.81
N ALA A 268 10.03 23.84 3.43
CA ALA A 268 10.26 23.57 4.85
C ALA A 268 9.23 24.23 5.77
N GLU A 269 8.83 25.47 5.46
CA GLU A 269 7.78 26.18 6.19
C GLU A 269 6.43 25.46 6.12
N TRP A 270 6.10 24.86 4.97
CA TRP A 270 4.88 24.07 4.80
C TRP A 270 4.94 22.78 5.62
N LYS A 271 6.10 22.10 5.62
CA LYS A 271 6.34 20.90 6.45
C LYS A 271 6.15 21.23 7.93
N ALA A 272 6.71 22.35 8.39
CA ALA A 272 6.60 22.79 9.79
C ALA A 272 5.15 23.04 10.23
N LYS A 273 4.28 23.57 9.35
CA LYS A 273 2.85 23.78 9.64
C LYS A 273 2.10 22.48 9.97
N HIS A 274 2.60 21.33 9.51
CA HIS A 274 2.00 20.01 9.75
C HIS A 274 2.52 19.33 11.04
N LEU A 275 3.29 20.08 11.84
CA LEU A 275 3.71 19.69 13.20
C LEU A 275 4.38 18.30 13.25
N PRO A 276 5.45 18.03 12.47
CA PRO A 276 6.10 16.72 12.45
C PRO A 276 6.49 16.25 13.86
N GLY A 277 6.29 14.96 14.14
CA GLY A 277 6.52 14.35 15.45
C GLY A 277 5.52 14.71 16.56
N VAL A 278 4.61 15.67 16.34
CA VAL A 278 3.59 16.06 17.33
C VAL A 278 2.36 15.17 17.19
N PRO A 279 1.90 14.47 18.24
CA PRO A 279 0.66 13.72 18.19
C PRO A 279 -0.53 14.64 17.88
N ILE A 280 -1.38 14.22 16.94
CA ILE A 280 -2.61 14.93 16.57
C ILE A 280 -3.79 14.07 16.97
N SER A 281 -4.75 14.68 17.69
CA SER A 281 -5.92 13.99 18.22
C SER A 281 -6.67 13.19 17.14
N PRO A 282 -7.06 11.93 17.44
CA PRO A 282 -7.93 11.14 16.57
C PRO A 282 -9.25 11.84 16.26
N LEU A 283 -9.77 12.70 17.15
CA LEU A 283 -10.98 13.49 16.92
C LEU A 283 -10.88 14.36 15.66
N LEU A 284 -9.68 14.78 15.27
CA LEU A 284 -9.46 15.55 14.04
C LEU A 284 -9.20 14.66 12.83
N ARG A 285 -8.35 13.64 13.02
CA ARG A 285 -7.84 12.83 11.91
C ARG A 285 -8.80 11.76 11.43
N TRP A 286 -9.69 11.30 12.31
CA TRP A 286 -10.72 10.31 12.02
C TRP A 286 -12.13 10.91 12.02
N ASP A 287 -12.22 12.25 11.98
CA ASP A 287 -13.48 12.96 11.81
C ASP A 287 -14.26 12.41 10.61
N GLN A 288 -15.56 12.23 10.79
CA GLN A 288 -16.41 11.63 9.76
C GLN A 288 -16.34 12.34 8.41
N GLY A 289 -16.07 13.65 8.37
CA GLY A 289 -15.99 14.41 7.13
C GLY A 289 -14.80 14.06 6.24
N TRP A 290 -13.79 13.32 6.74
CA TRP A 290 -12.74 12.72 5.92
C TRP A 290 -13.17 11.42 5.22
N GLY A 291 -14.19 10.74 5.74
CA GLY A 291 -14.69 9.49 5.17
C GLY A 291 -13.77 8.27 5.38
N HIS A 292 -12.70 8.35 6.18
CA HIS A 292 -11.80 7.21 6.42
C HIS A 292 -12.51 5.96 6.97
N HIS A 293 -13.53 6.16 7.82
CA HIS A 293 -14.34 5.08 8.36
C HIS A 293 -15.19 4.35 7.30
N ALA A 294 -15.43 4.95 6.13
CA ALA A 294 -16.21 4.33 5.05
C ALA A 294 -15.52 3.08 4.48
N ASN A 295 -14.19 2.97 4.60
CA ASN A 295 -13.45 1.75 4.27
C ASN A 295 -13.86 0.54 5.14
N PHE A 296 -14.54 0.79 6.25
CA PHE A 296 -14.99 -0.20 7.24
C PHE A 296 -16.51 -0.19 7.42
N HIS A 297 -17.28 0.31 6.45
CA HIS A 297 -18.74 0.46 6.57
C HIS A 297 -19.46 -0.83 6.95
N GLU A 298 -19.00 -2.00 6.49
CA GLU A 298 -19.58 -3.31 6.86
C GLU A 298 -19.39 -3.68 8.34
N TRP A 299 -18.47 -2.99 9.04
CA TRP A 299 -18.11 -3.22 10.44
C TRP A 299 -18.72 -2.18 11.40
N ILE A 300 -19.47 -1.22 10.87
CA ILE A 300 -20.00 -0.08 11.63
C ILE A 300 -21.51 -0.06 11.49
N ASP A 301 -22.21 -0.41 12.58
CA ASP A 301 -23.67 -0.31 12.72
C ASP A 301 -24.09 0.71 13.79
N TRP A 302 -23.16 1.57 14.23
CA TRP A 302 -23.38 2.65 15.19
C TRP A 302 -23.03 4.03 14.62
N ASP A 303 -23.38 5.09 15.34
CA ASP A 303 -22.99 6.45 14.99
C ASP A 303 -21.48 6.66 15.21
N TRP A 304 -20.72 6.69 14.11
CA TRP A 304 -19.26 6.78 14.12
C TRP A 304 -18.77 8.00 14.89
N GLN A 305 -19.32 9.19 14.62
CA GLN A 305 -18.83 10.44 15.17
C GLN A 305 -19.07 10.51 16.69
N THR A 306 -20.26 10.14 17.15
CA THR A 306 -20.59 10.10 18.58
C THR A 306 -19.69 9.12 19.32
N TRP A 307 -19.45 7.93 18.74
CA TRP A 307 -18.54 6.94 19.31
C TRP A 307 -17.09 7.44 19.35
N LEU A 308 -16.60 8.07 18.28
CA LEU A 308 -15.24 8.62 18.20
C LEU A 308 -15.04 9.71 19.27
N GLU A 309 -16.00 10.62 19.40
CA GLU A 309 -15.98 11.68 20.41
C GLU A 309 -15.92 11.11 21.82
N HIS A 310 -16.78 10.13 22.13
CA HIS A 310 -16.77 9.47 23.42
C HIS A 310 -15.44 8.75 23.70
N CYS A 311 -14.91 7.99 22.72
CA CYS A 311 -13.67 7.22 22.89
C CYS A 311 -12.42 8.10 23.08
N TYR A 312 -12.39 9.28 22.47
CA TYR A 312 -11.20 10.14 22.43
C TYR A 312 -11.40 11.51 23.08
N GLU A 313 -12.45 11.69 23.88
CA GLU A 313 -12.76 12.92 24.62
C GLU A 313 -11.56 13.43 25.41
N PHE A 314 -10.79 12.52 26.02
CA PHE A 314 -9.59 12.85 26.79
C PHE A 314 -8.50 13.58 25.98
N THR A 315 -8.53 13.48 24.64
CA THR A 315 -7.60 14.17 23.75
C THR A 315 -8.07 15.58 23.38
N ARG A 316 -9.30 15.97 23.71
CA ARG A 316 -9.89 17.26 23.30
C ARG A 316 -9.08 18.45 23.82
N ALA A 317 -8.52 18.33 25.03
CA ALA A 317 -7.71 19.37 25.65
C ALA A 317 -6.39 19.67 24.93
N SER A 318 -5.86 18.73 24.12
CA SER A 318 -4.63 18.95 23.35
C SER A 318 -4.88 19.64 21.99
N ILE A 319 -6.14 19.80 21.58
CA ILE A 319 -6.50 20.35 20.28
C ILE A 319 -6.38 21.88 20.32
N THR A 320 -5.48 22.41 19.49
CA THR A 320 -5.32 23.86 19.27
C THR A 320 -6.13 24.34 18.07
N GLU A 321 -6.37 25.66 17.99
CA GLU A 321 -7.04 26.27 16.82
C GLU A 321 -6.24 26.05 15.52
N HIS A 322 -4.91 26.11 15.59
CA HIS A 322 -4.05 25.77 14.47
C HIS A 322 -4.30 24.34 14.00
N MET A 323 -4.39 23.38 14.92
CA MET A 323 -4.69 21.99 14.57
C MET A 323 -6.08 21.84 13.91
N ARG A 324 -7.10 22.54 14.42
CA ARG A 324 -8.43 22.54 13.80
C ARG A 324 -8.35 23.03 12.35
N SER A 325 -7.62 24.12 12.10
CA SER A 325 -7.51 24.72 10.77
C SER A 325 -6.85 23.84 9.71
N ILE A 326 -5.98 22.91 10.12
CA ILE A 326 -5.22 22.03 9.23
C ILE A 326 -5.91 20.66 9.08
N TRP A 327 -6.43 20.09 10.17
CA TRP A 327 -6.89 18.70 10.20
C TRP A 327 -8.40 18.50 10.22
N LEU A 328 -9.22 19.55 10.40
CA LEU A 328 -10.65 19.38 10.18
C LEU A 328 -10.99 19.48 8.69
N PRO A 329 -11.95 18.69 8.21
CA PRO A 329 -12.44 18.82 6.85
C PRO A 329 -13.00 20.23 6.67
N LYS A 330 -12.56 20.89 5.59
CA LYS A 330 -13.11 22.19 5.23
C LYS A 330 -14.51 21.94 4.71
N VAL A 331 -15.52 22.41 5.44
CA VAL A 331 -16.92 22.38 4.99
C VAL A 331 -16.96 23.00 3.58
N PRO A 332 -17.40 22.28 2.53
CA PRO A 332 -17.59 22.90 1.23
C PRO A 332 -18.58 24.07 1.41
N PRO A 333 -18.37 25.24 0.78
CA PRO A 333 -19.41 26.27 0.80
C PRO A 333 -20.70 25.65 0.27
N ILE A 334 -21.76 25.72 1.08
CA ILE A 334 -23.11 25.24 0.74
C ILE A 334 -23.41 25.76 -0.67
N SER A 335 -23.59 24.85 -1.62
CA SER A 335 -23.98 25.24 -2.98
C SER A 335 -25.26 26.07 -2.87
N PRO A 336 -25.36 27.23 -3.56
CA PRO A 336 -26.58 28.01 -3.51
C PRO A 336 -27.75 27.13 -3.98
N PRO A 337 -28.97 27.33 -3.43
CA PRO A 337 -30.11 26.50 -3.78
C PRO A 337 -30.32 26.49 -5.30
N PRO A 338 -30.77 25.36 -5.87
CA PRO A 338 -30.93 25.23 -7.31
C PRO A 338 -31.82 26.37 -7.81
N ARG A 339 -31.30 27.11 -8.78
CA ARG A 339 -32.03 28.19 -9.44
C ARG A 339 -33.31 27.58 -10.02
N PRO A 340 -34.51 28.17 -9.80
CA PRO A 340 -35.75 27.59 -10.29
C PRO A 340 -35.65 27.33 -11.79
N SER A 341 -35.99 26.10 -12.17
CA SER A 341 -35.96 25.60 -13.55
C SER A 341 -36.70 26.56 -14.46
N ALA A 342 -35.98 27.20 -15.39
CA ALA A 342 -36.61 27.92 -16.49
C ALA A 342 -37.41 26.89 -17.31
N SER A 343 -38.72 27.05 -17.27
CA SER A 343 -39.69 26.35 -18.08
C SER A 343 -39.27 26.31 -19.55
N VAL A 344 -39.41 25.11 -20.11
CA VAL A 344 -39.36 24.76 -21.53
C VAL A 344 -39.97 25.87 -22.39
N PHE A 345 -39.14 26.58 -23.15
CA PHE A 345 -39.59 27.26 -24.35
C PHE A 345 -39.64 26.22 -25.47
N SER A 346 -40.85 25.81 -25.82
CA SER A 346 -41.12 25.07 -27.05
C SER A 346 -40.75 25.94 -28.27
N PRO A 347 -40.09 25.40 -29.32
CA PRO A 347 -39.96 26.12 -30.58
C PRO A 347 -41.33 26.15 -31.27
N ALA A 348 -41.83 27.35 -31.49
CA ALA A 348 -43.02 27.58 -32.32
C ALA A 348 -42.74 27.15 -33.77
N SER A 349 -43.70 26.42 -34.30
CA SER A 349 -43.82 25.94 -35.67
C SER A 349 -43.68 27.07 -36.70
N LEU A 350 -42.81 26.87 -37.69
CA LEU A 350 -42.82 27.62 -38.95
C LEU A 350 -44.05 27.20 -39.77
N PRO A 351 -44.86 28.12 -40.32
CA PRO A 351 -45.77 27.80 -41.40
C PRO A 351 -45.10 28.01 -42.76
N SER A 352 -45.28 27.02 -43.63
CA SER A 352 -44.92 27.01 -45.05
C SER A 352 -45.82 27.94 -45.88
N SER A 353 -45.17 28.74 -46.73
CA SER A 353 -45.55 29.20 -48.09
C SER A 353 -47.02 29.51 -48.44
N GLY A 354 -47.23 30.71 -49.00
CA GLY A 354 -48.37 30.99 -49.87
C GLY A 354 -48.37 32.40 -50.49
N SER A 355 -48.11 32.44 -51.81
CA SER A 355 -48.26 33.55 -52.79
C SER A 355 -47.11 34.55 -52.92
#